data_AF-L0AZ32-F1
#
_entry.id   AF-L0AZ32-F1
#
_cell.length_a   1.000
_cell.length_b   1.000
_cell.length_c   1.000
_cell.angle_alpha   90.00
_cell.angle_beta   90.00
_cell.angle_gamma   90.00
#
_symmetry.space_group_name_H-M   'P 1'
#
loop_
_entity.id
_entity.type
_entity.pdbx_description
1 polymer ?
#
loop_
_entity_poly.entity_id
_entity_poly.type
_entity_poly.pdbx_seq_one_letter_code
_entity_poly.pdbx_strand_id
1 'polypeptide(L)'
;MTALPGVTIDIKESPDGSAEKVYTVPPYGSTGQQVKLTKEENPPGFLKFTHTKNGGGSFTVEKVIYGQNNYSKDYKMELKIPEHEGIQHIAVWYWNNDPSLNNPLLVEVKMRDGNFIYSSNKGGNSWQPLSGYSNPQHNQLQGEKLETQLDGLNCRLNDAVTITLTFQNSEVYKNKSYCCDYHNPNATSGRVSVTIDKVRCTRGHNSADYYKHTISSNYKLAKIKYHITNGDRKWRRIKSDDLSFPITSSVSVYALYCKQDPKLIYIEGGSSATGWYKKKDGGSNGNEEWTKVPDLRKITHRNLDAGTLNHEQYNQLVGALKEAGCTGLRICPDPPPPPPPPPPPLPGGAGNPGPKGPLGKGGKNGNETPTRPDTGELIGPAGTQGRDDPTGVDAGGPGSVPTSPPGTAATGPDGKPPTLTTTTTTTTTTTEVSDAVPGPGEPQRSIGAAPAAFGLGLILKISSGVFGGSGAVGLAGYHLYKHTRDPWVRQI
;
A
#
# COMPACT_ATOMS: atom_id res chain seq x y z
N MET A 1 39.20 35.21 -10.10
CA MET A 1 39.20 34.04 -9.20
C MET A 1 38.83 32.83 -10.02
N THR A 2 39.67 31.81 -10.07
CA THR A 2 39.36 30.53 -10.74
C THR A 2 38.22 29.86 -9.97
N ALA A 3 37.17 29.44 -10.69
CA ALA A 3 36.09 28.68 -10.08
C ALA A 3 36.66 27.40 -9.46
N LEU A 4 36.25 27.07 -8.22
CA LEU A 4 36.63 25.80 -7.61
C LEU A 4 36.11 24.65 -8.49
N PRO A 5 36.91 23.60 -8.70
CA PRO A 5 36.48 22.47 -9.53
C PRO A 5 35.24 21.82 -8.90
N GLY A 6 34.25 21.53 -9.74
CA GLY A 6 33.04 20.84 -9.29
C GLY A 6 33.31 19.39 -8.87
N VAL A 7 32.35 18.79 -8.18
CA VAL A 7 32.39 17.37 -7.77
C VAL A 7 31.50 16.51 -8.66
N THR A 8 31.91 15.28 -8.91
CA THR A 8 31.05 14.28 -9.54
C THR A 8 30.30 13.51 -8.47
N ILE A 9 28.97 13.45 -8.56
CA ILE A 9 28.11 12.68 -7.66
C ILE A 9 27.67 11.40 -8.36
N ASP A 10 28.08 10.25 -7.83
CA ASP A 10 27.44 8.97 -8.15
C ASP A 10 26.26 8.73 -7.22
N ILE A 11 25.04 8.77 -7.76
CA ILE A 11 23.82 8.57 -6.97
C ILE A 11 23.55 7.10 -6.62
N LYS A 12 24.27 6.15 -7.24
CA LYS A 12 24.20 4.72 -6.89
C LYS A 12 25.15 4.36 -5.73
N GLU A 13 26.01 5.28 -5.31
CA GLU A 13 26.95 5.06 -4.23
C GLU A 13 26.21 4.75 -2.91
N SER A 14 26.75 3.83 -2.12
CA SER A 14 26.23 3.46 -0.80
C SER A 14 27.39 3.44 0.21
N PRO A 15 27.15 3.81 1.48
CA PRO A 15 28.06 3.42 2.54
C PRO A 15 28.02 1.90 2.67
N ASP A 16 29.18 1.24 2.66
CA ASP A 16 29.37 -0.22 2.59
C ASP A 16 28.93 -0.93 3.89
N GLY A 17 27.64 -0.81 4.24
CA GLY A 17 27.06 -1.24 5.51
C GLY A 17 27.16 -0.21 6.64
N SER A 18 27.98 0.83 6.52
CA SER A 18 28.05 1.93 7.49
C SER A 18 26.89 2.92 7.37
N ALA A 19 26.73 3.80 8.37
CA ALA A 19 25.76 4.90 8.31
C ALA A 19 26.27 6.06 7.42
N GLU A 20 27.59 6.19 7.28
CA GLU A 20 28.24 7.22 6.48
C GLU A 20 29.52 6.72 5.80
N LYS A 21 29.87 7.37 4.68
CA LYS A 21 31.09 7.13 3.90
C LYS A 21 31.56 8.44 3.30
N VAL A 22 32.87 8.64 3.21
CA VAL A 22 33.46 9.71 2.41
C VAL A 22 34.05 9.07 1.16
N TYR A 23 33.76 9.64 -0.01
CA TYR A 23 34.23 9.09 -1.27
C TYR A 23 34.62 10.18 -2.27
N THR A 24 35.37 9.77 -3.28
CA THR A 24 35.73 10.57 -4.45
C THR A 24 35.42 9.74 -5.69
N VAL A 25 34.92 10.38 -6.74
CA VAL A 25 34.65 9.70 -8.01
C VAL A 25 35.81 9.99 -8.99
N PRO A 26 36.59 8.97 -9.40
CA PRO A 26 37.66 9.15 -10.39
C PRO A 26 37.15 9.76 -11.72
N PRO A 27 38.01 10.44 -12.49
CA PRO A 27 39.43 10.70 -12.25
C PRO A 27 39.72 11.86 -11.28
N TYR A 28 38.69 12.55 -10.80
CA TYR A 28 38.79 13.81 -10.06
C TYR A 28 38.93 13.55 -8.55
N GLY A 29 40.08 12.99 -8.16
CA GLY A 29 40.38 12.54 -6.79
C GLY A 29 41.15 13.53 -5.92
N SER A 30 41.11 14.84 -6.22
CA SER A 30 41.82 15.82 -5.37
C SER A 30 41.14 15.98 -4.00
N THR A 31 41.92 16.30 -2.95
CA THR A 31 41.45 16.43 -1.56
C THR A 31 40.29 17.42 -1.37
N GLY A 32 40.06 18.33 -2.32
CA GLY A 32 38.95 19.29 -2.31
C GLY A 32 37.62 18.78 -2.89
N GLN A 33 37.58 17.57 -3.48
CA GLN A 33 36.40 17.02 -4.18
C GLN A 33 35.74 15.85 -3.45
N GLN A 34 36.03 15.69 -2.16
CA GLN A 34 35.44 14.64 -1.34
C GLN A 34 33.96 14.92 -1.05
N VAL A 35 33.15 13.87 -1.22
CA VAL A 35 31.72 13.87 -0.96
C VAL A 35 31.46 13.04 0.29
N LYS A 36 30.75 13.61 1.27
CA LYS A 36 30.23 12.88 2.42
C LYS A 36 28.85 12.33 2.06
N LEU A 37 28.70 11.03 2.18
CA LEU A 37 27.49 10.27 1.95
C LEU A 37 26.94 9.78 3.28
N THR A 38 25.66 10.03 3.56
CA THR A 38 24.95 9.47 4.72
C THR A 38 23.74 8.65 4.28
N LYS A 39 23.46 7.56 4.99
CA LYS A 39 22.31 6.69 4.77
C LYS A 39 21.37 6.76 5.97
N GLU A 40 20.08 6.96 5.70
CA GLU A 40 19.02 6.88 6.69
C GLU A 40 17.77 6.19 6.12
N GLU A 41 16.92 5.62 6.97
CA GLU A 41 15.59 5.16 6.55
C GLU A 41 14.57 6.27 6.83
N ASN A 42 14.08 6.94 5.78
CA ASN A 42 13.16 8.05 5.91
C ASN A 42 12.36 8.32 4.62
N PRO A 43 11.05 8.01 4.58
CA PRO A 43 10.24 7.38 5.63
C PRO A 43 10.48 5.85 5.72
N PRO A 44 9.92 5.16 6.74
CA PRO A 44 9.99 3.70 6.83
C PRO A 44 9.58 2.99 5.53
N GLY A 45 10.39 2.02 5.11
CA GLY A 45 10.28 1.37 3.80
C GLY A 45 11.18 1.96 2.71
N PHE A 46 11.83 3.10 2.97
CA PHE A 46 12.66 3.78 1.97
C PHE A 46 14.00 4.22 2.54
N LEU A 47 15.06 3.93 1.79
CA LEU A 47 16.41 4.36 2.11
C LEU A 47 16.69 5.69 1.42
N LYS A 48 17.18 6.66 2.18
CA LYS A 48 17.62 7.96 1.70
C LYS A 48 19.14 8.05 1.80
N PHE A 49 19.77 8.38 0.69
CA PHE A 49 21.21 8.59 0.56
C PHE A 49 21.45 10.07 0.30
N THR A 50 22.16 10.75 1.22
CA THR A 50 22.38 12.20 1.14
C THR A 50 23.86 12.48 0.88
N HIS A 51 24.14 13.12 -0.25
CA HIS A 51 25.45 13.54 -0.72
C HIS A 51 25.67 15.00 -0.35
N THR A 52 26.70 15.27 0.44
CA THR A 52 27.09 16.61 0.92
C THR A 52 28.57 16.84 0.69
N LYS A 53 29.01 18.10 0.75
CA LYS A 53 30.45 18.41 0.77
C LYS A 53 31.08 17.86 2.05
N ASN A 54 32.23 17.16 1.93
CA ASN A 54 32.98 16.78 3.13
C ASN A 54 33.44 18.04 3.88
N GLY A 55 33.20 18.10 5.20
CA GLY A 55 33.42 19.31 6.01
C GLY A 55 32.29 20.36 5.95
N GLY A 56 31.20 20.11 5.20
CA GLY A 56 30.02 20.96 5.15
C GLY A 56 30.10 22.16 4.19
N GLY A 57 29.05 22.97 4.16
CA GLY A 57 28.90 24.11 3.26
C GLY A 57 28.39 23.74 1.85
N SER A 58 28.30 24.74 0.97
CA SER A 58 27.86 24.53 -0.41
C SER A 58 28.99 24.07 -1.33
N PHE A 59 28.64 23.37 -2.41
CA PHE A 59 29.57 22.89 -3.43
C PHE A 59 28.94 22.94 -4.83
N THR A 60 29.78 23.02 -5.86
CA THR A 60 29.35 22.94 -7.26
C THR A 60 29.38 21.48 -7.73
N VAL A 61 28.36 21.09 -8.49
CA VAL A 61 28.29 19.75 -9.08
C VAL A 61 28.80 19.83 -10.51
N GLU A 62 29.83 19.06 -10.82
CA GLU A 62 30.35 18.94 -12.18
C GLU A 62 29.47 17.99 -12.99
N LYS A 63 29.24 16.77 -12.47
CA LYS A 63 28.43 15.72 -13.10
C LYS A 63 27.60 14.97 -12.07
N VAL A 64 26.47 14.43 -12.52
CA VAL A 64 25.72 13.41 -11.77
C VAL A 64 25.68 12.14 -12.60
N ILE A 65 26.15 11.04 -12.05
CA ILE A 65 26.20 9.73 -12.73
C ILE A 65 25.43 8.67 -11.91
N TYR A 66 25.20 7.52 -12.53
CA TYR A 66 24.52 6.38 -11.91
C TYR A 66 25.33 5.10 -12.07
N GLY A 67 26.14 4.79 -11.06
CA GLY A 67 27.10 3.72 -11.08
C GLY A 67 28.32 4.03 -11.95
N GLN A 68 29.47 3.52 -11.54
CA GLN A 68 30.76 3.74 -12.22
C GLN A 68 30.80 3.23 -13.67
N ASN A 69 29.92 2.32 -14.09
CA ASN A 69 29.94 1.85 -15.48
C ASN A 69 29.29 2.84 -16.47
N ASN A 70 28.64 3.90 -15.97
CA ASN A 70 27.86 4.84 -16.79
C ASN A 70 28.46 6.26 -16.82
N TYR A 71 29.79 6.41 -16.77
CA TYR A 71 30.46 7.72 -16.82
C TYR A 71 30.10 8.59 -18.05
N SER A 72 29.59 7.97 -19.12
CA SER A 72 29.18 8.67 -20.34
C SER A 72 27.88 9.45 -20.18
N LYS A 73 27.01 9.08 -19.23
CA LYS A 73 25.71 9.73 -19.04
C LYS A 73 25.74 10.65 -17.82
N ASP A 74 25.60 11.94 -18.08
CA ASP A 74 25.45 12.97 -17.05
C ASP A 74 23.97 13.35 -16.88
N TYR A 75 23.45 13.19 -15.66
CA TYR A 75 22.07 13.49 -15.29
C TYR A 75 21.88 14.92 -14.77
N LYS A 76 22.95 15.70 -14.62
CA LYS A 76 22.91 17.05 -14.04
C LYS A 76 21.83 17.93 -14.67
N MET A 77 21.74 17.93 -16.01
CA MET A 77 20.72 18.67 -16.75
C MET A 77 19.30 18.14 -16.50
N GLU A 78 19.08 16.82 -16.55
CA GLU A 78 17.76 16.23 -16.31
C GLU A 78 17.27 16.49 -14.88
N LEU A 79 18.19 16.59 -13.93
CA LEU A 79 17.93 16.92 -12.53
C LEU A 79 17.80 18.43 -12.27
N LYS A 80 17.94 19.26 -13.31
CA LYS A 80 17.90 20.73 -13.25
C LYS A 80 18.87 21.35 -12.25
N ILE A 81 20.06 20.77 -12.12
CA ILE A 81 21.11 21.34 -11.28
C ILE A 81 21.79 22.46 -12.08
N PRO A 82 21.75 23.73 -11.62
CA PRO A 82 22.32 24.84 -12.36
C PRO A 82 23.84 24.74 -12.55
N GLU A 83 24.31 25.27 -13.66
CA GLU A 83 25.73 25.45 -13.93
C GLU A 83 26.26 26.61 -13.08
N HIS A 84 27.32 26.38 -12.30
CA HIS A 84 28.02 27.36 -11.45
C HIS A 84 27.36 27.78 -10.13
N GLU A 85 26.11 27.40 -9.85
CA GLU A 85 25.56 27.64 -8.52
C GLU A 85 25.94 26.53 -7.53
N GLY A 86 26.19 26.94 -6.29
CA GLY A 86 26.43 26.00 -5.21
C GLY A 86 25.13 25.34 -4.74
N ILE A 87 25.17 24.04 -4.48
CA ILE A 87 24.13 23.31 -3.78
C ILE A 87 24.59 22.94 -2.37
N GLN A 88 23.65 22.70 -1.47
CA GLN A 88 23.92 22.20 -0.12
C GLN A 88 23.98 20.67 -0.08
N HIS A 89 23.07 19.99 -0.79
CA HIS A 89 23.06 18.52 -0.88
C HIS A 89 22.27 18.00 -2.08
N ILE A 90 22.55 16.75 -2.43
CA ILE A 90 21.68 15.89 -3.26
C ILE A 90 21.22 14.73 -2.38
N ALA A 91 19.92 14.47 -2.31
CA ALA A 91 19.37 13.30 -1.62
C ALA A 91 18.64 12.40 -2.60
N VAL A 92 18.84 11.09 -2.50
CA VAL A 92 18.24 10.10 -3.39
C VAL A 92 17.53 9.03 -2.57
N TRP A 93 16.28 8.74 -2.94
CA TRP A 93 15.46 7.72 -2.28
C TRP A 93 15.40 6.44 -3.09
N TYR A 94 15.56 5.33 -2.40
CA TYR A 94 15.43 3.98 -2.92
C TYR A 94 14.40 3.21 -2.09
N TRP A 95 13.82 2.19 -2.69
CA TRP A 95 13.04 1.21 -1.93
C TRP A 95 13.98 0.33 -1.12
N ASN A 96 13.69 0.11 0.17
CA ASN A 96 14.59 -0.66 1.05
C ASN A 96 14.71 -2.15 0.68
N ASN A 97 13.81 -2.67 -0.16
CA ASN A 97 13.87 -4.03 -0.71
C ASN A 97 14.50 -4.09 -2.10
N ASP A 98 15.22 -3.05 -2.50
CA ASP A 98 16.12 -3.03 -3.66
C ASP A 98 17.58 -2.85 -3.16
N PRO A 99 18.21 -3.90 -2.63
CA PRO A 99 19.54 -3.81 -2.01
C PRO A 99 20.63 -3.43 -3.02
N SER A 100 20.41 -3.69 -4.31
CA SER A 100 21.34 -3.36 -5.39
C SER A 100 21.20 -1.91 -5.86
N LEU A 101 20.26 -1.15 -5.27
CA LEU A 101 19.98 0.25 -5.60
C LEU A 101 19.77 0.43 -7.11
N ASN A 102 19.02 -0.48 -7.74
CA ASN A 102 18.80 -0.54 -9.19
C ASN A 102 17.73 0.44 -9.67
N ASN A 103 16.81 0.83 -8.80
CA ASN A 103 15.65 1.66 -9.12
C ASN A 103 15.58 2.85 -8.16
N PRO A 104 16.38 3.92 -8.38
CA PRO A 104 16.20 5.14 -7.62
C PRO A 104 14.81 5.71 -7.92
N LEU A 105 14.12 6.19 -6.89
CA LEU A 105 12.74 6.65 -6.98
C LEU A 105 12.69 8.16 -7.22
N LEU A 106 13.33 8.90 -6.31
CA LEU A 106 13.25 10.35 -6.21
C LEU A 106 14.63 10.93 -5.93
N VAL A 107 14.92 12.09 -6.52
CA VAL A 107 16.07 12.94 -6.22
C VAL A 107 15.56 14.28 -5.71
N GLU A 108 16.14 14.75 -4.61
CA GLU A 108 15.99 16.11 -4.09
C GLU A 108 17.35 16.81 -4.20
N VAL A 109 17.35 18.03 -4.72
CA VAL A 109 18.52 18.92 -4.72
C VAL A 109 18.18 20.12 -3.86
N LYS A 110 18.96 20.36 -2.80
CA LYS A 110 18.83 21.55 -1.97
C LYS A 110 19.85 22.60 -2.42
N MET A 111 19.35 23.73 -2.87
CA MET A 111 20.11 24.86 -3.37
C MET A 111 20.71 25.68 -2.23
N ARG A 112 21.75 26.49 -2.53
CA ARG A 112 22.40 27.37 -1.53
C ARG A 112 21.44 28.39 -0.91
N ASP A 113 20.48 28.88 -1.69
CA ASP A 113 19.43 29.82 -1.27
C ASP A 113 18.34 29.17 -0.38
N GLY A 114 18.43 27.86 -0.15
CA GLY A 114 17.47 27.09 0.64
C GLY A 114 16.31 26.49 -0.15
N ASN A 115 16.24 26.72 -1.46
CA ASN A 115 15.22 26.12 -2.33
C ASN A 115 15.48 24.64 -2.62
N PHE A 116 14.43 23.92 -2.99
CA PHE A 116 14.46 22.50 -3.28
C PHE A 116 13.96 22.21 -4.70
N ILE A 117 14.67 21.35 -5.42
CA ILE A 117 14.26 20.82 -6.72
C ILE A 117 14.01 19.31 -6.55
N TYR A 118 12.89 18.82 -7.09
CA TYR A 118 12.51 17.41 -7.02
C TYR A 118 12.39 16.79 -8.41
N SER A 119 13.07 15.67 -8.59
CA SER A 119 13.08 14.91 -9.83
C SER A 119 12.73 13.46 -9.57
N SER A 120 11.79 12.92 -10.34
CA SER A 120 11.35 11.52 -10.25
C SER A 120 11.90 10.70 -11.41
N ASN A 121 12.22 9.44 -11.14
CA ASN A 121 12.69 8.52 -12.15
C ASN A 121 11.51 8.05 -13.04
N LYS A 122 11.70 8.08 -14.35
CA LYS A 122 10.74 7.59 -15.36
C LYS A 122 10.84 6.09 -15.60
N GLY A 123 11.90 5.46 -15.09
CA GLY A 123 12.39 4.15 -15.53
C GLY A 123 13.61 4.31 -16.43
N GLY A 124 14.47 3.29 -16.47
CA GLY A 124 15.65 3.28 -17.35
C GLY A 124 16.67 4.38 -17.07
N ASN A 125 16.75 4.87 -15.82
CA ASN A 125 17.60 5.98 -15.41
C ASN A 125 17.36 7.23 -16.28
N SER A 126 16.11 7.69 -16.35
CA SER A 126 15.75 8.98 -16.94
C SER A 126 14.90 9.76 -15.96
N TRP A 127 15.09 11.07 -15.90
CA TRP A 127 14.48 11.92 -14.89
C TRP A 127 13.46 12.89 -15.50
N GLN A 128 12.52 13.29 -14.66
CA GLN A 128 11.59 14.40 -14.92
C GLN A 128 11.33 15.16 -13.63
N PRO A 129 10.87 16.43 -13.72
CA PRO A 129 10.29 17.09 -12.57
C PRO A 129 9.25 16.21 -11.89
N LEU A 130 9.26 16.18 -10.57
CA LEU A 130 8.21 15.51 -9.80
C LEU A 130 6.87 16.21 -10.07
N SER A 131 5.82 15.43 -10.32
CA SER A 131 4.48 15.97 -10.64
C SER A 131 3.96 16.88 -9.51
N GLY A 132 3.54 18.09 -9.86
CA GLY A 132 3.13 19.12 -8.88
C GLY A 132 4.28 19.91 -8.24
N TYR A 133 5.54 19.61 -8.58
CA TYR A 133 6.75 20.25 -8.06
C TYR A 133 7.71 20.68 -9.19
N SER A 134 7.16 21.19 -10.30
CA SER A 134 7.94 21.56 -11.49
C SER A 134 8.92 22.72 -11.28
N ASN A 135 8.63 23.57 -10.30
CA ASN A 135 9.39 24.76 -9.93
C ASN A 135 10.16 24.52 -8.62
N PRO A 136 11.25 25.26 -8.35
CA PRO A 136 11.90 25.26 -7.05
C PRO A 136 10.91 25.53 -5.92
N GLN A 137 11.06 24.80 -4.82
CA GLN A 137 10.19 24.88 -3.65
C GLN A 137 10.93 25.50 -2.49
N HIS A 138 10.30 26.42 -1.77
CA HIS A 138 10.86 26.96 -0.52
C HIS A 138 10.77 25.96 0.65
N ASN A 139 9.79 25.04 0.59
CA ASN A 139 9.55 24.08 1.67
C ASN A 139 10.01 22.69 1.25
N GLN A 140 10.68 22.00 2.18
CA GLN A 140 11.09 20.62 1.96
C GLN A 140 9.87 19.69 1.88
N LEU A 141 9.91 18.74 0.93
CA LEU A 141 8.95 17.67 0.81
C LEU A 141 9.26 16.64 1.90
N GLN A 142 8.39 16.56 2.90
CA GLN A 142 8.60 15.72 4.08
C GLN A 142 7.32 15.03 4.53
N GLY A 143 7.47 14.07 5.45
CA GLY A 143 6.35 13.35 6.07
C GLY A 143 5.44 12.65 5.06
N GLU A 144 4.14 12.82 5.23
CA GLU A 144 3.12 12.09 4.47
C GLU A 144 3.12 12.41 2.97
N LYS A 145 3.44 13.67 2.62
CA LYS A 145 3.51 14.10 1.22
C LYS A 145 4.67 13.40 0.52
N LEU A 146 5.83 13.33 1.18
CA LEU A 146 7.00 12.60 0.67
C LEU A 146 6.68 11.11 0.52
N GLU A 147 6.16 10.48 1.58
CA GLU A 147 5.83 9.06 1.55
C GLU A 147 4.83 8.71 0.44
N THR A 148 3.81 9.54 0.23
CA THR A 148 2.82 9.32 -0.84
C THR A 148 3.46 9.35 -2.22
N GLN A 149 4.41 10.27 -2.46
CA GLN A 149 5.14 10.32 -3.74
C GLN A 149 6.01 9.07 -3.91
N LEU A 150 6.74 8.68 -2.85
CA LEU A 150 7.59 7.49 -2.88
C LEU A 150 6.77 6.20 -3.08
N ASP A 151 5.62 6.05 -2.44
CA ASP A 151 4.72 4.90 -2.66
C ASP A 151 4.23 4.84 -4.11
N GLY A 152 3.88 5.98 -4.70
CA GLY A 152 3.45 6.06 -6.09
C GLY A 152 4.57 5.67 -7.08
N LEU A 153 5.78 6.17 -6.84
CA LEU A 153 6.98 5.84 -7.62
C LEU A 153 7.38 4.37 -7.42
N ASN A 154 7.23 3.82 -6.23
CA ASN A 154 7.51 2.42 -5.94
C ASN A 154 6.50 1.48 -6.63
N CYS A 155 5.20 1.83 -6.65
CA CYS A 155 4.18 1.11 -7.44
C CYS A 155 4.55 1.15 -8.93
N ARG A 156 5.07 2.27 -9.44
CA ARG A 156 5.47 2.43 -10.86
C ARG A 156 6.74 1.67 -11.23
N LEU A 157 7.79 1.77 -10.42
CA LEU A 157 9.15 1.35 -10.81
C LEU A 157 9.54 -0.05 -10.29
N ASN A 158 8.94 -0.50 -9.18
CA ASN A 158 9.29 -1.77 -8.53
C ASN A 158 8.11 -2.76 -8.44
N ASP A 159 6.99 -2.41 -9.07
CA ASP A 159 5.73 -3.16 -8.98
C ASP A 159 5.26 -3.42 -7.53
N ALA A 160 5.61 -2.49 -6.64
CA ALA A 160 5.44 -2.59 -5.20
C ALA A 160 4.28 -1.71 -4.74
N VAL A 161 3.13 -2.34 -4.52
CA VAL A 161 1.82 -1.71 -4.27
C VAL A 161 1.63 -1.47 -2.77
N THR A 162 1.01 -0.35 -2.42
CA THR A 162 0.57 -0.06 -1.05
C THR A 162 -0.94 -0.19 -0.94
N ILE A 163 -1.44 -1.01 -0.02
CA ILE A 163 -2.87 -1.07 0.32
C ILE A 163 -3.20 0.03 1.31
N THR A 164 -4.24 0.82 1.00
CA THR A 164 -4.75 1.88 1.88
C THR A 164 -6.12 1.48 2.45
N LEU A 165 -6.13 1.14 3.74
CA LEU A 165 -7.33 0.75 4.50
C LEU A 165 -8.04 1.95 5.17
N THR A 166 -7.84 3.17 4.68
CA THR A 166 -8.68 4.29 5.11
C THR A 166 -10.12 4.01 4.69
N PHE A 167 -11.10 4.21 5.58
CA PHE A 167 -12.49 3.92 5.28
C PHE A 167 -13.01 4.67 4.05
N GLN A 168 -12.74 5.98 3.92
CA GLN A 168 -13.17 6.71 2.71
C GLN A 168 -12.49 6.20 1.43
N ASN A 169 -11.24 5.74 1.52
CA ASN A 169 -10.57 5.13 0.38
C ASN A 169 -11.34 3.86 -0.05
N SER A 170 -11.68 3.00 0.91
CA SER A 170 -12.44 1.78 0.65
C SER A 170 -13.84 2.07 0.10
N GLU A 171 -14.52 3.11 0.60
CA GLU A 171 -15.83 3.55 0.09
C GLU A 171 -15.78 4.13 -1.33
N VAL A 172 -14.81 4.99 -1.61
CA VAL A 172 -14.64 5.61 -2.94
C VAL A 172 -14.37 4.55 -4.01
N TYR A 173 -13.59 3.53 -3.65
CA TYR A 173 -13.17 2.47 -4.56
C TYR A 173 -14.02 1.20 -4.48
N LYS A 174 -15.14 1.18 -3.76
CA LYS A 174 -16.01 -0.02 -3.72
C LYS A 174 -16.44 -0.45 -5.13
N ASN A 175 -16.17 -1.71 -5.46
CA ASN A 175 -16.36 -2.30 -6.78
C ASN A 175 -15.56 -1.61 -7.90
N LYS A 176 -14.41 -1.02 -7.54
CA LYS A 176 -13.46 -0.37 -8.45
C LYS A 176 -12.03 -0.78 -8.08
N SER A 177 -11.06 -0.19 -8.75
CA SER A 177 -9.64 -0.42 -8.50
C SER A 177 -8.86 0.88 -8.27
N TYR A 178 -7.73 0.76 -7.56
CA TYR A 178 -6.77 1.84 -7.31
C TYR A 178 -5.31 1.34 -7.32
N CYS A 179 -4.34 2.25 -7.48
CA CYS A 179 -2.95 2.08 -7.00
C CYS A 179 -2.35 3.46 -6.80
N CYS A 180 -1.76 4.00 -7.87
CA CYS A 180 -1.10 5.29 -7.94
C CYS A 180 -1.59 6.02 -9.19
N ASP A 181 -1.37 7.33 -9.24
CA ASP A 181 -1.81 8.20 -10.34
C ASP A 181 -1.29 7.73 -11.71
N TYR A 182 -0.14 7.06 -11.76
CA TYR A 182 0.44 6.50 -12.97
C TYR A 182 -0.34 5.31 -13.55
N HIS A 183 -0.98 4.51 -12.70
CA HIS A 183 -1.75 3.33 -13.13
C HIS A 183 -3.25 3.56 -13.12
N ASN A 184 -3.69 4.70 -12.57
CA ASN A 184 -5.09 5.04 -12.48
C ASN A 184 -5.41 6.49 -12.88
N PRO A 185 -4.98 6.96 -14.06
CA PRO A 185 -5.19 8.35 -14.45
C PRO A 185 -6.68 8.73 -14.54
N ASN A 186 -7.54 7.74 -14.82
CA ASN A 186 -8.97 7.94 -15.07
C ASN A 186 -9.89 7.24 -14.05
N ALA A 187 -9.37 6.78 -12.91
CA ALA A 187 -10.13 5.99 -11.94
C ALA A 187 -10.72 4.65 -12.47
N THR A 188 -10.25 4.15 -13.62
CA THR A 188 -10.75 2.93 -14.29
C THR A 188 -9.81 1.73 -14.21
N SER A 189 -8.55 1.93 -13.85
CA SER A 189 -7.53 0.88 -13.83
C SER A 189 -6.71 0.94 -12.55
N GLY A 190 -6.39 -0.20 -11.96
CA GLY A 190 -5.69 -0.22 -10.69
C GLY A 190 -5.18 -1.60 -10.37
N ARG A 191 -4.16 -1.66 -9.54
CA ARG A 191 -3.51 -2.91 -9.13
C ARG A 191 -4.11 -3.48 -7.85
N VAL A 192 -4.91 -2.68 -7.14
CA VAL A 192 -5.72 -3.09 -5.99
C VAL A 192 -7.18 -3.03 -6.42
N SER A 193 -7.88 -4.15 -6.44
CA SER A 193 -9.34 -4.17 -6.58
C SER A 193 -9.99 -4.14 -5.20
N VAL A 194 -11.13 -3.45 -5.09
CA VAL A 194 -11.89 -3.39 -3.83
C VAL A 194 -13.29 -3.90 -4.07
N THR A 195 -13.72 -4.85 -3.25
CA THR A 195 -15.12 -5.26 -3.15
C THR A 195 -15.62 -5.01 -1.74
N ILE A 196 -16.94 -4.87 -1.60
CA ILE A 196 -17.62 -4.74 -0.31
C ILE A 196 -18.62 -5.88 -0.18
N ASP A 197 -18.66 -6.50 1.00
CA ASP A 197 -19.71 -7.47 1.34
C ASP A 197 -19.99 -7.43 2.85
N LYS A 198 -20.94 -8.27 3.30
CA LYS A 198 -21.42 -8.32 4.67
C LYS A 198 -20.97 -9.61 5.33
N VAL A 199 -20.54 -9.49 6.58
CA VAL A 199 -20.41 -10.65 7.46
C VAL A 199 -21.80 -11.14 7.85
N ARG A 200 -22.12 -12.38 7.49
CA ARG A 200 -23.40 -13.03 7.79
C ARG A 200 -23.18 -14.33 8.54
N CYS A 201 -24.07 -14.64 9.46
CA CYS A 201 -24.20 -16.01 9.96
C CYS A 201 -25.20 -16.81 9.11
N THR A 202 -25.16 -18.14 9.20
CA THR A 202 -26.07 -19.05 8.48
C THR A 202 -27.57 -18.86 8.82
N ARG A 203 -27.90 -18.10 9.87
CA ARG A 203 -29.28 -17.74 10.24
C ARG A 203 -29.76 -16.41 9.68
N GLY A 204 -28.96 -15.76 8.82
CA GLY A 204 -29.32 -14.50 8.18
C GLY A 204 -29.10 -13.25 9.04
N HIS A 205 -28.47 -13.35 10.22
CA HIS A 205 -28.03 -12.16 10.97
C HIS A 205 -26.78 -11.56 10.33
N ASN A 206 -26.76 -10.22 10.23
CA ASN A 206 -25.65 -9.44 9.70
C ASN A 206 -24.96 -8.68 10.85
N SER A 207 -23.62 -8.67 10.91
CA SER A 207 -22.86 -7.89 11.90
C SER A 207 -22.31 -6.60 11.35
N ALA A 208 -21.50 -6.68 10.30
CA ALA A 208 -20.70 -5.59 9.79
C ALA A 208 -20.39 -5.77 8.30
N ASP A 209 -20.16 -4.65 7.63
CA ASP A 209 -19.60 -4.64 6.29
C ASP A 209 -18.08 -4.84 6.38
N TYR A 210 -17.52 -5.55 5.42
CA TYR A 210 -16.08 -5.66 5.22
C TYR A 210 -15.71 -5.25 3.81
N TYR A 211 -14.50 -4.69 3.67
CA TYR A 211 -13.93 -4.33 2.37
C TYR A 211 -12.76 -5.25 2.08
N LYS A 212 -12.81 -5.93 0.93
CA LYS A 212 -11.75 -6.82 0.46
C LYS A 212 -10.91 -6.09 -0.56
N HIS A 213 -9.66 -5.82 -0.21
CA HIS A 213 -8.64 -5.23 -1.08
C HIS A 213 -7.77 -6.34 -1.65
N THR A 214 -7.76 -6.55 -2.97
CA THR A 214 -7.03 -7.65 -3.61
C THR A 214 -5.96 -7.15 -4.57
N ILE A 215 -4.77 -7.74 -4.48
CA ILE A 215 -3.64 -7.55 -5.39
C ILE A 215 -3.38 -8.90 -6.09
N SER A 216 -3.21 -8.87 -7.42
CA SER A 216 -2.86 -10.05 -8.21
C SER A 216 -1.40 -10.48 -8.02
N SER A 217 -1.09 -11.73 -8.35
CA SER A 217 0.21 -12.37 -8.08
C SER A 217 1.43 -11.79 -8.82
N ASN A 218 1.22 -10.92 -9.80
CA ASN A 218 2.28 -10.23 -10.53
C ASN A 218 2.80 -8.97 -9.82
N TYR A 219 2.27 -8.65 -8.65
CA TYR A 219 2.65 -7.48 -7.87
C TYR A 219 3.10 -7.85 -6.46
N LYS A 220 3.85 -6.94 -5.84
CA LYS A 220 4.33 -7.09 -4.47
C LYS A 220 3.52 -6.18 -3.56
N LEU A 221 2.99 -6.68 -2.45
CA LEU A 221 2.44 -5.83 -1.40
C LEU A 221 3.60 -5.26 -0.56
N ALA A 222 3.87 -3.97 -0.73
CA ALA A 222 5.00 -3.28 -0.10
C ALA A 222 4.72 -2.88 1.36
N LYS A 223 3.49 -2.48 1.66
CA LYS A 223 3.02 -2.07 2.99
C LYS A 223 1.49 -1.98 3.02
N ILE A 224 0.92 -2.01 4.22
CA ILE A 224 -0.49 -1.68 4.48
C ILE A 224 -0.54 -0.46 5.39
N LYS A 225 -1.32 0.55 5.01
CA LYS A 225 -1.46 1.78 5.80
C LYS A 225 -2.90 2.29 5.82
N TYR A 226 -3.20 3.18 6.74
CA TYR A 226 -4.48 3.87 6.81
C TYR A 226 -4.38 5.16 7.63
N HIS A 227 -5.43 5.97 7.62
CA HIS A 227 -5.64 7.01 8.62
C HIS A 227 -7.08 6.94 9.12
N ILE A 228 -7.35 7.52 10.29
CA ILE A 228 -8.70 7.55 10.85
C ILE A 228 -9.50 8.63 10.12
N THR A 229 -10.60 8.22 9.48
CA THR A 229 -11.58 9.13 8.90
C THR A 229 -12.11 10.07 9.98
N ASN A 230 -12.12 11.38 9.69
CA ASN A 230 -12.50 12.42 10.65
C ASN A 230 -11.61 12.50 11.91
N GLY A 231 -10.46 11.81 11.91
CA GLY A 231 -9.46 11.87 12.98
C GLY A 231 -8.32 12.85 12.70
N ASP A 232 -7.15 12.53 13.22
CA ASP A 232 -5.90 13.31 13.08
C ASP A 232 -5.34 13.36 11.64
N ARG A 233 -5.92 12.57 10.73
CA ARG A 233 -5.48 12.38 9.34
C ARG A 233 -4.02 11.92 9.22
N LYS A 234 -3.46 11.34 10.29
CA LYS A 234 -2.08 10.85 10.29
C LYS A 234 -2.01 9.44 9.73
N TRP A 235 -1.05 9.19 8.84
CA TRP A 235 -0.75 7.85 8.35
C TRP A 235 -0.32 6.93 9.49
N ARG A 236 -0.94 5.75 9.52
CA ARG A 236 -0.65 4.64 10.42
C ARG A 236 -0.26 3.45 9.55
N ARG A 237 0.96 2.95 9.74
CA ARG A 237 1.46 1.74 9.07
C ARG A 237 1.12 0.54 9.93
N ILE A 238 0.50 -0.48 9.35
CA ILE A 238 0.20 -1.73 10.05
C ILE A 238 1.50 -2.53 10.16
N LYS A 239 1.93 -2.78 11.41
CA LYS A 239 3.08 -3.61 11.75
C LYS A 239 2.64 -4.80 12.60
N SER A 240 3.33 -5.91 12.42
CA SER A 240 3.18 -7.13 13.22
C SER A 240 4.43 -7.97 12.99
N ASP A 241 4.90 -8.67 14.02
CA ASP A 241 6.05 -9.58 13.91
C ASP A 241 5.77 -10.74 12.92
N ASP A 242 4.49 -11.07 12.72
CA ASP A 242 4.04 -12.08 11.75
C ASP A 242 3.90 -11.52 10.31
N LEU A 243 4.06 -10.20 10.11
CA LEU A 243 3.90 -9.54 8.81
C LEU A 243 5.24 -9.05 8.27
N SER A 244 5.85 -9.87 7.42
CA SER A 244 7.04 -9.51 6.64
C SER A 244 6.64 -8.91 5.29
N PHE A 245 7.11 -7.68 5.01
CA PHE A 245 6.97 -7.05 3.69
C PHE A 245 8.31 -7.09 2.93
N PRO A 246 8.29 -7.20 1.59
CA PRO A 246 7.12 -7.31 0.73
C PRO A 246 6.50 -8.71 0.75
N ILE A 247 5.19 -8.79 0.54
CA ILE A 247 4.52 -10.05 0.23
C ILE A 247 4.46 -10.19 -1.30
N THR A 248 5.09 -11.22 -1.85
CA THR A 248 5.29 -11.40 -3.31
C THR A 248 4.23 -12.27 -3.99
N SER A 249 3.30 -12.85 -3.23
CA SER A 249 2.18 -13.63 -3.77
C SER A 249 0.95 -12.76 -4.04
N SER A 250 -0.10 -13.35 -4.61
CA SER A 250 -1.44 -12.74 -4.55
C SER A 250 -1.80 -12.48 -3.09
N VAL A 251 -2.37 -11.31 -2.80
CA VAL A 251 -2.79 -10.93 -1.44
C VAL A 251 -4.19 -10.34 -1.47
N SER A 252 -5.06 -10.81 -0.56
CA SER A 252 -6.33 -10.18 -0.24
C SER A 252 -6.34 -9.73 1.22
N VAL A 253 -6.68 -8.46 1.46
CA VAL A 253 -6.83 -7.88 2.78
C VAL A 253 -8.28 -7.53 3.01
N TYR A 254 -8.90 -8.21 3.96
CA TYR A 254 -10.28 -8.00 4.38
C TYR A 254 -10.26 -7.07 5.59
N ALA A 255 -10.88 -5.90 5.49
CA ALA A 255 -10.89 -4.92 6.57
C ALA A 255 -12.30 -4.71 7.12
N LEU A 256 -12.44 -4.85 8.45
CA LEU A 256 -13.65 -4.55 9.20
C LEU A 256 -13.45 -3.28 10.02
N TYR A 257 -14.45 -2.40 9.96
CA TYR A 257 -14.38 -1.04 10.46
C TYR A 257 -15.35 -0.81 11.60
N CYS A 258 -14.94 0.01 12.57
CA CYS A 258 -15.80 0.50 13.63
C CYS A 258 -15.64 2.02 13.72
N LYS A 259 -16.74 2.75 13.51
CA LYS A 259 -16.72 4.22 13.40
C LYS A 259 -15.66 4.71 12.40
N GLN A 260 -15.56 4.04 11.24
CA GLN A 260 -14.64 4.37 10.15
C GLN A 260 -13.14 4.20 10.50
N ASP A 261 -12.82 3.50 11.59
CA ASP A 261 -11.47 3.06 11.98
C ASP A 261 -11.35 1.54 11.73
N PRO A 262 -10.39 1.04 10.93
CA PRO A 262 -10.19 -0.40 10.79
C PRO A 262 -9.75 -1.00 12.12
N LYS A 263 -10.47 -2.02 12.59
CA LYS A 263 -10.23 -2.66 13.91
C LYS A 263 -9.73 -4.09 13.81
N LEU A 264 -10.15 -4.79 12.77
CA LEU A 264 -9.83 -6.19 12.54
C LEU A 264 -9.61 -6.39 11.05
N ILE A 265 -8.53 -7.09 10.71
CA ILE A 265 -8.21 -7.44 9.33
C ILE A 265 -7.94 -8.94 9.20
N TYR A 266 -8.35 -9.53 8.08
CA TYR A 266 -7.86 -10.84 7.65
C TYR A 266 -6.95 -10.66 6.44
N ILE A 267 -5.74 -11.20 6.51
CA ILE A 267 -4.80 -11.21 5.39
C ILE A 267 -4.80 -12.63 4.82
N GLU A 268 -5.05 -12.72 3.53
CA GLU A 268 -4.89 -13.94 2.73
C GLU A 268 -3.72 -13.74 1.78
N GLY A 269 -2.73 -14.63 1.81
CA GLY A 269 -1.55 -14.52 0.98
C GLY A 269 -0.27 -14.40 1.82
N GLY A 270 0.83 -14.95 1.31
CA GLY A 270 2.05 -15.18 2.09
C GLY A 270 1.87 -16.27 3.15
N SER A 271 2.82 -17.20 3.24
CA SER A 271 2.74 -18.34 4.16
C SER A 271 2.72 -17.91 5.63
N SER A 272 3.53 -16.92 6.01
CA SER A 272 3.60 -16.37 7.38
C SER A 272 2.47 -15.37 7.68
N ALA A 273 2.13 -14.55 6.68
CA ALA A 273 1.22 -13.42 6.85
C ALA A 273 -0.26 -13.83 6.93
N THR A 274 -0.63 -15.02 6.47
CA THR A 274 -2.05 -15.43 6.44
C THR A 274 -2.65 -15.53 7.85
N GLY A 275 -3.81 -14.87 8.05
CA GLY A 275 -4.59 -14.95 9.28
C GLY A 275 -5.27 -13.64 9.68
N TRP A 276 -5.93 -13.68 10.83
CA TRP A 276 -6.59 -12.52 11.46
C TRP A 276 -5.61 -11.71 12.29
N TYR A 277 -5.71 -10.38 12.19
CA TYR A 277 -4.96 -9.42 12.98
C TYR A 277 -5.91 -8.37 13.56
N LYS A 278 -5.75 -8.05 14.83
CA LYS A 278 -6.48 -6.97 15.50
C LYS A 278 -5.53 -5.85 15.91
N LYS A 279 -6.06 -4.63 15.85
CA LYS A 279 -5.39 -3.42 16.33
C LYS A 279 -5.18 -3.55 17.85
N LYS A 280 -3.96 -3.30 18.34
CA LYS A 280 -3.71 -3.19 19.79
C LYS A 280 -4.32 -1.90 20.34
N ASP A 281 -4.72 -1.92 21.61
CA ASP A 281 -5.08 -0.70 22.33
C ASP A 281 -3.84 0.17 22.54
N GLY A 282 -3.91 1.46 22.20
CA GLY A 282 -2.80 2.39 22.38
C GLY A 282 -2.80 3.61 21.46
N GLY A 283 -1.94 4.58 21.78
CA GLY A 283 -1.67 5.74 20.93
C GLY A 283 -0.82 5.38 19.71
N SER A 284 -1.07 6.02 18.57
CA SER A 284 -0.29 5.81 17.35
C SER A 284 0.89 6.77 17.28
N ASN A 285 2.08 6.24 17.01
CA ASN A 285 3.28 7.02 16.66
C ASN A 285 3.52 7.07 15.13
N GLY A 286 2.49 6.75 14.33
CA GLY A 286 2.57 6.59 12.88
C GLY A 286 2.92 5.15 12.44
N ASN A 287 3.41 4.31 13.34
CA ASN A 287 3.49 2.87 13.18
C ASN A 287 2.59 2.23 14.23
N GLU A 288 1.68 1.37 13.80
CA GLU A 288 0.70 0.80 14.71
C GLU A 288 0.87 -0.69 14.75
N GLU A 289 0.97 -1.21 15.96
CA GLU A 289 1.16 -2.62 16.23
C GLU A 289 -0.18 -3.35 16.16
N TRP A 290 -0.21 -4.40 15.36
CA TRP A 290 -1.34 -5.31 15.18
C TRP A 290 -0.92 -6.69 15.67
N THR A 291 -1.83 -7.40 16.32
CA THR A 291 -1.55 -8.74 16.88
C THR A 291 -2.38 -9.78 16.16
N LYS A 292 -1.76 -10.92 15.84
CA LYS A 292 -2.47 -12.07 15.30
C LYS A 292 -3.53 -12.57 16.30
N VAL A 293 -4.70 -12.96 15.80
CA VAL A 293 -5.83 -13.43 16.61
C VAL A 293 -5.97 -14.94 16.45
N PRO A 294 -5.33 -15.75 17.32
CA PRO A 294 -5.30 -17.21 17.15
C PRO A 294 -6.68 -17.85 17.31
N ASP A 295 -7.58 -17.25 18.08
CA ASP A 295 -8.92 -17.80 18.32
C ASP A 295 -9.80 -17.81 17.06
N LEU A 296 -9.46 -16.97 16.07
CA LEU A 296 -10.16 -16.90 14.79
C LEU A 296 -9.53 -17.80 13.71
N ARG A 297 -8.59 -18.69 14.04
CA ARG A 297 -7.92 -19.58 13.05
C ARG A 297 -8.89 -20.45 12.24
N LYS A 298 -10.05 -20.80 12.82
CA LYS A 298 -11.10 -21.57 12.13
C LYS A 298 -11.97 -20.73 11.20
N ILE A 299 -11.80 -19.42 11.20
CA ILE A 299 -12.52 -18.48 10.34
C ILE A 299 -11.56 -18.02 9.26
N THR A 300 -11.84 -18.37 8.02
CA THR A 300 -11.02 -18.02 6.86
C THR A 300 -11.80 -17.12 5.91
N HIS A 301 -11.10 -16.56 4.91
CA HIS A 301 -11.75 -15.81 3.83
C HIS A 301 -12.91 -16.58 3.17
N ARG A 302 -12.80 -17.91 3.02
CA ARG A 302 -13.85 -18.75 2.41
C ARG A 302 -15.15 -18.68 3.19
N ASN A 303 -15.08 -18.56 4.51
CA ASN A 303 -16.26 -18.42 5.34
C ASN A 303 -16.93 -17.07 5.15
N LEU A 304 -16.14 -16.01 4.93
CA LEU A 304 -16.63 -14.65 4.65
C LEU A 304 -17.24 -14.57 3.26
N ASP A 305 -16.51 -14.99 2.23
CA ASP A 305 -16.91 -14.92 0.83
C ASP A 305 -18.16 -15.78 0.56
N ALA A 306 -18.31 -16.94 1.22
CA ALA A 306 -19.47 -17.81 1.07
C ALA A 306 -20.64 -17.49 2.02
N GLY A 307 -20.46 -16.58 2.99
CA GLY A 307 -21.46 -16.30 4.01
C GLY A 307 -21.82 -17.51 4.89
N THR A 308 -20.86 -18.41 5.14
CA THR A 308 -21.07 -19.71 5.79
C THR A 308 -20.68 -19.75 7.27
N LEU A 309 -20.49 -18.59 7.92
CA LEU A 309 -20.16 -18.57 9.35
C LEU A 309 -21.28 -19.20 10.16
N ASN A 310 -20.95 -20.26 10.90
CA ASN A 310 -21.88 -20.80 11.88
C ASN A 310 -22.04 -19.84 13.07
N HIS A 311 -23.00 -20.12 13.94
CA HIS A 311 -23.31 -19.27 15.10
C HIS A 311 -22.09 -19.02 16.00
N GLU A 312 -21.29 -20.05 16.28
CA GLU A 312 -20.11 -19.96 17.14
C GLU A 312 -19.01 -19.10 16.51
N GLN A 313 -18.66 -19.35 15.24
CA GLN A 313 -17.67 -18.59 14.49
C GLN A 313 -18.05 -17.11 14.37
N TYR A 314 -19.32 -16.84 14.06
CA TYR A 314 -19.82 -15.47 14.01
C TYR A 314 -19.66 -14.77 15.37
N ASN A 315 -20.02 -15.45 16.47
CA ASN A 315 -19.89 -14.90 17.81
C ASN A 315 -18.42 -14.68 18.23
N GLN A 316 -17.51 -15.56 17.82
CA GLN A 316 -16.06 -15.38 18.00
C GLN A 316 -15.56 -14.13 17.27
N LEU A 317 -15.96 -13.94 16.01
CA LEU A 317 -15.60 -12.76 15.21
C LEU A 317 -16.16 -11.47 15.83
N VAL A 318 -17.42 -11.49 16.27
CA VAL A 318 -18.03 -10.36 17.01
C VAL A 318 -17.31 -10.10 18.33
N GLY A 319 -16.90 -11.15 19.04
CA GLY A 319 -16.08 -11.04 20.26
C GLY A 319 -14.77 -10.30 20.01
N ALA A 320 -14.00 -10.72 19.00
CA ALA A 320 -12.74 -10.06 18.63
C ALA A 320 -12.93 -8.59 18.22
N LEU A 321 -14.02 -8.26 17.52
CA LEU A 321 -14.36 -6.87 17.22
C LEU A 321 -14.69 -6.06 18.47
N LYS A 322 -15.48 -6.63 19.40
CA LYS A 322 -15.80 -5.97 20.68
C LYS A 322 -14.55 -5.71 21.51
N GLU A 323 -13.63 -6.67 21.56
CA GLU A 323 -12.31 -6.51 22.19
C GLU A 323 -11.50 -5.38 21.54
N ALA A 324 -11.60 -5.19 20.22
CA ALA A 324 -10.96 -4.09 19.50
C ALA A 324 -11.72 -2.74 19.63
N GLY A 325 -12.70 -2.65 20.55
CA GLY A 325 -13.44 -1.43 20.86
C GLY A 325 -14.69 -1.18 20.01
N CYS A 326 -15.17 -2.18 19.27
CA CYS A 326 -16.40 -2.06 18.49
C CYS A 326 -17.65 -2.23 19.36
N THR A 327 -18.39 -1.14 19.58
CA THR A 327 -19.64 -1.15 20.36
C THR A 327 -20.86 -1.40 19.47
N GLY A 328 -21.91 -2.03 20.02
CA GLY A 328 -23.22 -2.17 19.35
C GLY A 328 -23.35 -3.38 18.42
N LEU A 329 -22.32 -4.21 18.30
CA LEU A 329 -22.39 -5.45 17.55
C LEU A 329 -23.24 -6.50 18.28
N ARG A 330 -24.28 -7.00 17.62
CA ARG A 330 -25.15 -8.05 18.14
C ARG A 330 -24.53 -9.42 17.88
N ILE A 331 -24.55 -10.26 18.91
CA ILE A 331 -24.25 -11.70 18.76
C ILE A 331 -25.39 -12.36 17.98
N CYS A 332 -25.09 -13.46 17.30
CA CYS A 332 -26.12 -14.34 16.79
C CYS A 332 -26.87 -14.90 18.01
N PRO A 333 -28.21 -14.76 18.11
CA PRO A 333 -28.96 -15.33 19.21
C PRO A 333 -28.98 -16.86 19.11
N ASP A 334 -28.97 -17.52 20.26
CA ASP A 334 -29.20 -18.96 20.35
C ASP A 334 -30.55 -19.33 19.73
N PRO A 335 -30.68 -20.54 19.17
CA PRO A 335 -31.99 -20.96 18.69
C PRO A 335 -32.93 -20.93 19.90
N PRO A 336 -34.20 -20.50 19.72
CA PRO A 336 -35.16 -20.66 20.79
C PRO A 336 -35.10 -22.12 21.25
N PRO A 337 -35.10 -22.39 22.57
CA PRO A 337 -35.08 -23.75 23.06
C PRO A 337 -36.22 -24.52 22.36
N PRO A 338 -36.01 -25.79 22.00
CA PRO A 338 -37.06 -26.58 21.39
C PRO A 338 -38.32 -26.45 22.26
N PRO A 339 -39.52 -26.32 21.65
CA PRO A 339 -40.74 -26.25 22.43
C PRO A 339 -40.76 -27.42 23.41
N PRO A 340 -41.20 -27.22 24.66
CA PRO A 340 -41.28 -28.31 25.62
C PRO A 340 -42.03 -29.46 24.96
N PRO A 341 -41.59 -30.72 25.16
CA PRO A 341 -42.29 -31.87 24.58
C PRO A 341 -43.76 -31.76 24.95
N PRO A 342 -44.69 -32.05 24.00
CA PRO A 342 -46.11 -32.00 24.31
C PRO A 342 -46.37 -32.81 25.58
N PRO A 343 -47.20 -32.31 26.52
CA PRO A 343 -47.47 -33.03 27.74
C PRO A 343 -47.88 -34.46 27.38
N PRO A 344 -47.37 -35.49 28.10
CA PRO A 344 -47.74 -36.86 27.82
C PRO A 344 -49.26 -36.95 27.74
N PRO A 345 -49.83 -37.67 26.75
CA PRO A 345 -51.26 -37.81 26.63
C PRO A 345 -51.80 -38.22 27.99
N LEU A 346 -52.71 -37.39 28.54
CA LEU A 346 -53.36 -37.68 29.81
C LEU A 346 -53.84 -39.14 29.77
N PRO A 347 -53.50 -39.99 30.76
CA PRO A 347 -53.97 -41.35 30.84
C PRO A 347 -55.48 -41.35 30.61
N GLY A 348 -55.89 -42.01 29.53
CA GLY A 348 -57.21 -41.83 28.93
C GLY A 348 -58.32 -41.88 29.96
N GLY A 349 -58.96 -40.73 30.18
CA GLY A 349 -60.37 -40.73 30.55
C GLY A 349 -61.09 -41.39 29.40
N ALA A 350 -61.67 -42.57 29.64
CA ALA A 350 -62.50 -43.29 28.69
C ALA A 350 -63.60 -42.36 28.18
N GLY A 351 -63.35 -41.70 27.04
CA GLY A 351 -64.35 -40.92 26.34
C GLY A 351 -65.38 -41.88 25.79
N ASN A 352 -66.63 -41.73 26.23
CA ASN A 352 -67.76 -42.46 25.68
C ASN A 352 -67.79 -42.34 24.15
N PRO A 353 -68.15 -43.41 23.43
CA PRO A 353 -68.24 -43.40 21.97
C PRO A 353 -69.18 -42.29 21.51
N GLY A 354 -68.63 -41.32 20.78
CA GLY A 354 -69.41 -40.25 20.18
C GLY A 354 -70.40 -40.79 19.14
N PRO A 355 -71.55 -40.10 18.94
CA PRO A 355 -72.58 -40.54 18.03
C PRO A 355 -72.05 -40.65 16.59
N LYS A 356 -72.40 -41.75 15.95
CA LYS A 356 -72.12 -42.11 14.56
C LYS A 356 -72.67 -41.00 13.65
N GLY A 357 -71.78 -40.25 12.99
CA GLY A 357 -72.18 -39.24 12.01
C GLY A 357 -72.89 -39.85 10.79
N PRO A 358 -73.80 -39.12 10.14
CA PRO A 358 -74.56 -39.61 9.00
C PRO A 358 -73.68 -39.86 7.77
N LEU A 359 -74.03 -40.92 7.02
CA LEU A 359 -73.41 -41.29 5.74
C LEU A 359 -73.38 -40.10 4.76
N GLY A 360 -72.16 -39.67 4.40
CA GLY A 360 -71.93 -38.73 3.31
C GLY A 360 -72.22 -39.36 1.95
N LYS A 361 -73.13 -38.73 1.20
CA LYS A 361 -73.43 -39.04 -0.22
C LYS A 361 -72.23 -38.73 -1.10
N GLY A 362 -72.04 -39.57 -2.12
CA GLY A 362 -70.95 -39.50 -3.10
C GLY A 362 -70.91 -38.19 -3.89
N GLY A 363 -69.69 -37.67 -4.04
CA GLY A 363 -69.32 -36.57 -4.94
C GLY A 363 -68.57 -37.12 -6.15
N LYS A 364 -69.01 -36.68 -7.33
CA LYS A 364 -68.57 -37.10 -8.66
C LYS A 364 -67.16 -36.64 -9.02
N ASN A 365 -66.52 -37.43 -9.89
CA ASN A 365 -65.31 -37.13 -10.63
C ASN A 365 -65.40 -35.79 -11.37
N GLY A 366 -64.35 -34.97 -11.24
CA GLY A 366 -64.10 -33.76 -12.04
C GLY A 366 -62.60 -33.63 -12.27
N ASN A 367 -62.19 -33.86 -13.51
CA ASN A 367 -60.83 -33.81 -14.03
C ASN A 367 -60.56 -32.36 -14.47
N GLU A 368 -59.67 -31.63 -13.81
CA GLU A 368 -59.25 -30.30 -14.26
C GLU A 368 -57.73 -30.14 -14.27
N THR A 369 -57.26 -29.83 -15.48
CA THR A 369 -55.91 -29.51 -15.92
C THR A 369 -55.42 -28.19 -15.31
N PRO A 370 -54.13 -28.03 -14.95
CA PRO A 370 -53.63 -26.79 -14.38
C PRO A 370 -53.31 -25.75 -15.46
N THR A 371 -54.08 -24.66 -15.48
CA THR A 371 -53.78 -23.44 -16.24
C THR A 371 -52.87 -22.52 -15.42
N ARG A 372 -51.77 -22.10 -16.06
CA ARG A 372 -50.76 -21.14 -15.61
C ARG A 372 -51.36 -19.74 -15.45
N PRO A 373 -51.02 -18.97 -14.38
CA PRO A 373 -51.45 -17.59 -14.28
C PRO A 373 -50.52 -16.69 -15.11
N ASP A 374 -51.12 -16.02 -16.09
CA ASP A 374 -50.54 -14.90 -16.81
C ASP A 374 -51.02 -13.59 -16.19
N THR A 375 -50.10 -12.65 -16.06
CA THR A 375 -50.27 -11.34 -15.40
C THR A 375 -50.65 -10.27 -16.41
N GLY A 376 -51.79 -9.63 -16.22
CA GLY A 376 -52.08 -8.26 -16.67
C GLY A 376 -52.46 -7.43 -15.43
N GLU A 377 -52.37 -6.10 -15.38
CA GLU A 377 -52.06 -5.05 -16.34
C GLU A 377 -52.03 -3.73 -15.53
N LEU A 378 -51.62 -2.63 -16.17
CA LEU A 378 -52.07 -1.23 -15.98
C LEU A 378 -51.07 -0.20 -15.38
N ILE A 379 -50.66 0.70 -16.29
CA ILE A 379 -50.73 2.19 -16.31
C ILE A 379 -49.37 2.90 -16.54
N GLY A 380 -49.26 3.61 -17.68
CA GLY A 380 -48.37 4.79 -17.81
C GLY A 380 -47.85 5.08 -19.23
N PRO A 381 -48.08 6.27 -19.84
CA PRO A 381 -47.95 6.48 -21.30
C PRO A 381 -46.76 7.34 -21.76
N ALA A 382 -46.68 7.43 -23.10
CA ALA A 382 -46.13 8.50 -23.94
C ALA A 382 -44.62 8.49 -24.29
N GLY A 383 -44.34 8.01 -25.52
CA GLY A 383 -43.11 8.25 -26.25
C GLY A 383 -43.41 8.39 -27.74
N THR A 384 -43.17 9.58 -28.27
CA THR A 384 -43.43 10.04 -29.65
C THR A 384 -42.36 9.61 -30.65
N GLN A 385 -42.82 9.22 -31.84
CA GLN A 385 -42.35 9.53 -33.22
C GLN A 385 -40.86 9.50 -33.63
N GLY A 386 -40.63 8.86 -34.79
CA GLY A 386 -39.49 8.98 -35.74
C GLY A 386 -38.94 7.60 -36.14
N ARG A 387 -39.06 6.99 -37.34
CA ARG A 387 -39.02 7.46 -38.75
C ARG A 387 -37.80 8.37 -39.00
N ASP A 388 -36.89 8.13 -39.94
CA ASP A 388 -36.78 7.17 -41.04
C ASP A 388 -35.29 6.83 -41.28
N ASP A 389 -35.09 5.66 -41.87
CA ASP A 389 -33.97 5.28 -42.73
C ASP A 389 -33.80 6.33 -43.85
N PRO A 390 -32.59 6.56 -44.41
CA PRO A 390 -32.21 5.70 -45.53
C PRO A 390 -30.69 5.44 -45.69
N THR A 391 -30.41 4.19 -46.03
CA THR A 391 -29.49 3.72 -47.08
C THR A 391 -28.61 4.75 -47.81
N GLY A 392 -27.29 4.51 -47.80
CA GLY A 392 -26.32 5.15 -48.69
C GLY A 392 -25.06 4.30 -48.84
N VAL A 393 -24.95 3.65 -50.00
CA VAL A 393 -23.78 3.01 -50.61
C VAL A 393 -22.53 3.91 -50.62
N ASP A 394 -21.31 3.38 -50.40
CA ASP A 394 -20.39 2.93 -51.46
C ASP A 394 -18.94 2.69 -50.96
N ALA A 395 -18.27 1.77 -51.68
CA ALA A 395 -16.82 1.65 -51.93
C ALA A 395 -15.79 1.50 -50.79
N GLY A 396 -15.00 0.41 -50.85
CA GLY A 396 -13.60 0.43 -50.36
C GLY A 396 -12.96 -0.90 -49.95
N GLY A 397 -12.49 -1.67 -50.94
CA GLY A 397 -11.33 -2.58 -51.01
C GLY A 397 -10.62 -3.15 -49.74
N PRO A 398 -10.18 -4.43 -49.79
CA PRO A 398 -9.61 -5.15 -48.64
C PRO A 398 -8.12 -4.84 -48.41
N GLY A 399 -7.77 -4.49 -47.18
CA GLY A 399 -6.40 -4.35 -46.70
C GLY A 399 -5.92 -5.62 -46.01
N SER A 400 -4.94 -6.26 -46.64
CA SER A 400 -4.30 -7.52 -46.29
C SER A 400 -3.65 -7.55 -44.91
N VAL A 401 -3.94 -8.59 -44.14
CA VAL A 401 -3.25 -8.98 -42.91
C VAL A 401 -1.97 -9.75 -43.29
N PRO A 402 -0.77 -9.40 -42.79
CA PRO A 402 0.37 -10.29 -42.85
C PRO A 402 0.36 -11.23 -41.64
N THR A 403 -0.07 -12.47 -41.87
CA THR A 403 0.21 -13.64 -41.05
C THR A 403 1.68 -14.02 -41.20
N SER A 404 2.45 -14.01 -40.11
CA SER A 404 3.78 -14.62 -40.07
C SER A 404 3.67 -16.13 -39.81
N PRO A 405 4.47 -16.98 -40.49
CA PRO A 405 4.40 -18.43 -40.39
C PRO A 405 5.19 -19.03 -39.21
N PRO A 406 4.91 -20.29 -38.85
CA PRO A 406 5.56 -20.99 -37.74
C PRO A 406 6.96 -21.51 -38.14
N GLY A 407 7.94 -21.31 -37.26
CA GLY A 407 9.29 -21.86 -37.42
C GLY A 407 9.35 -23.35 -37.09
N THR A 408 9.61 -24.15 -38.12
CA THR A 408 9.82 -25.60 -38.07
C THR A 408 11.19 -25.94 -37.46
N ALA A 409 11.19 -27.02 -36.69
CA ALA A 409 12.36 -27.70 -36.13
C ALA A 409 13.33 -28.19 -37.21
N ALA A 410 14.63 -28.04 -36.95
CA ALA A 410 15.69 -28.75 -37.63
C ALA A 410 16.53 -29.51 -36.59
N THR A 411 16.49 -30.83 -36.72
CA THR A 411 17.37 -31.82 -36.11
C THR A 411 18.75 -31.79 -36.77
N GLY A 412 19.81 -31.91 -35.96
CA GLY A 412 21.18 -32.22 -36.39
C GLY A 412 22.09 -32.51 -35.18
N PRO A 413 23.08 -33.40 -35.27
CA PRO A 413 23.44 -34.33 -34.18
C PRO A 413 24.76 -33.99 -33.45
N ASP A 414 24.97 -34.73 -32.35
CA ASP A 414 26.24 -35.03 -31.68
C ASP A 414 26.99 -33.91 -30.92
N GLY A 415 26.88 -33.97 -29.59
CA GLY A 415 27.66 -33.16 -28.66
C GLY A 415 27.55 -33.65 -27.21
N LYS A 416 28.37 -34.67 -26.90
CA LYS A 416 28.85 -35.16 -25.59
C LYS A 416 28.50 -34.31 -24.34
N PRO A 417 28.03 -34.93 -23.23
CA PRO A 417 27.64 -34.20 -22.02
C PRO A 417 28.85 -33.66 -21.23
N PRO A 418 28.78 -32.44 -20.66
CA PRO A 418 29.76 -32.00 -19.68
C PRO A 418 29.44 -32.59 -18.30
N THR A 419 30.42 -33.32 -17.78
CA THR A 419 30.54 -33.77 -16.39
C THR A 419 30.36 -32.60 -15.42
N LEU A 420 29.36 -32.68 -14.53
CA LEU A 420 29.27 -31.82 -13.36
C LEU A 420 30.36 -32.20 -12.36
N THR A 421 31.37 -31.33 -12.19
CA THR A 421 32.34 -31.43 -11.10
C THR A 421 31.87 -30.56 -9.95
N THR A 422 31.17 -31.17 -9.00
CA THR A 422 30.83 -30.57 -7.71
C THR A 422 32.10 -30.43 -6.88
N THR A 423 32.61 -29.21 -6.73
CA THR A 423 33.74 -28.93 -5.82
C THR A 423 33.16 -28.64 -4.43
N THR A 424 33.17 -29.65 -3.57
CA THR A 424 32.86 -29.52 -2.15
C THR A 424 34.13 -29.12 -1.41
N THR A 425 34.25 -27.84 -1.05
CA THR A 425 35.34 -27.37 -0.19
C THR A 425 35.00 -27.66 1.26
N THR A 426 35.42 -28.82 1.75
CA THR A 426 35.44 -29.16 3.17
C THR A 426 36.66 -28.50 3.81
N THR A 427 36.44 -27.49 4.65
CA THR A 427 37.51 -26.90 5.47
C THR A 427 37.53 -27.63 6.81
N THR A 428 38.52 -28.51 6.96
CA THR A 428 38.84 -29.20 8.21
C THR A 428 39.68 -28.26 9.07
N THR A 429 39.13 -27.79 10.21
CA THR A 429 39.91 -27.09 11.23
C THR A 429 40.23 -28.08 12.34
N THR A 430 41.45 -28.60 12.30
CA THR A 430 42.10 -29.28 13.42
C THR A 430 42.86 -28.22 14.20
N THR A 431 42.56 -28.04 15.48
CA THR A 431 43.49 -27.36 16.40
C THR A 431 43.44 -28.07 17.74
N GLU A 432 44.58 -28.66 18.05
CA GLU A 432 44.92 -29.45 19.22
C GLU A 432 45.24 -28.53 20.40
N VAL A 433 44.95 -29.04 21.59
CA VAL A 433 45.09 -28.39 22.90
C VAL A 433 46.56 -28.36 23.32
N SER A 434 47.03 -27.26 23.90
CA SER A 434 48.09 -27.32 24.92
C SER A 434 47.98 -26.14 25.89
N ASP A 435 47.85 -26.50 27.17
CA ASP A 435 47.84 -25.64 28.35
C ASP A 435 49.18 -24.92 28.57
N ALA A 436 49.14 -23.69 29.10
CA ALA A 436 49.96 -23.24 30.23
C ALA A 436 49.53 -21.85 30.73
N VAL A 437 49.14 -21.81 32.01
CA VAL A 437 48.85 -20.62 32.84
C VAL A 437 50.17 -20.04 33.38
N PRO A 438 50.37 -18.71 33.41
CA PRO A 438 50.35 -18.01 34.70
C PRO A 438 49.74 -16.58 34.63
N GLY A 439 48.94 -16.21 35.64
CA GLY A 439 48.64 -14.80 35.96
C GLY A 439 49.68 -14.21 36.94
N PRO A 440 49.44 -13.05 37.58
CA PRO A 440 48.47 -11.99 37.28
C PRO A 440 49.16 -10.60 37.11
N GLY A 441 48.51 -9.67 36.40
CA GLY A 441 48.97 -8.28 36.27
C GLY A 441 47.79 -7.31 36.24
N GLU A 442 47.55 -6.66 37.37
CA GLU A 442 46.61 -5.55 37.57
C GLU A 442 47.08 -4.30 36.81
N PRO A 443 46.16 -3.48 36.25
CA PRO A 443 46.39 -2.04 36.37
C PRO A 443 45.14 -1.21 36.71
N GLN A 444 45.34 -0.46 37.78
CA GLN A 444 44.81 0.83 38.20
C GLN A 444 43.73 1.53 37.34
N ARG A 445 42.62 1.82 38.04
CA ARG A 445 41.69 2.92 37.77
C ARG A 445 42.42 4.27 37.73
N SER A 446 42.18 5.07 36.70
CA SER A 446 42.33 6.52 36.76
C SER A 446 40.96 7.20 36.67
N ILE A 447 40.76 8.15 37.58
CA ILE A 447 39.58 9.01 37.74
C ILE A 447 39.84 10.26 36.91
N GLY A 448 38.92 10.62 36.02
CA GLY A 448 39.05 11.78 35.13
C GLY A 448 37.74 12.54 34.98
N ALA A 449 37.58 13.53 35.86
CA ALA A 449 36.82 14.79 35.77
C ALA A 449 35.61 14.90 34.80
N ALA A 450 34.45 15.15 35.41
CA ALA A 450 33.31 15.82 34.78
C ALA A 450 33.61 17.30 34.51
N PRO A 451 32.90 17.92 33.55
CA PRO A 451 32.48 19.30 33.70
C PRO A 451 30.96 19.46 33.77
N ALA A 452 30.61 20.53 34.48
CA ALA A 452 29.30 20.92 34.97
C ALA A 452 28.28 21.30 33.89
N ALA A 453 27.04 21.24 34.33
CA ALA A 453 25.84 21.76 33.70
C ALA A 453 25.91 23.26 33.37
N PHE A 454 25.30 23.62 32.23
CA PHE A 454 24.59 24.89 32.07
C PHE A 454 23.26 24.59 31.40
N GLY A 455 22.18 24.70 32.18
CA GLY A 455 20.85 24.89 31.66
C GLY A 455 20.59 26.37 31.43
N LEU A 456 19.74 26.69 30.44
CA LEU A 456 18.75 27.77 30.52
C LEU A 456 17.85 27.67 29.29
N GLY A 457 16.60 27.29 29.55
CA GLY A 457 15.52 27.35 28.58
C GLY A 457 15.07 28.79 28.37
N LEU A 458 14.69 29.10 27.13
CA LEU A 458 13.93 30.29 26.79
C LEU A 458 12.61 29.86 26.16
N ILE A 459 11.56 29.96 26.98
CA ILE A 459 10.16 29.89 26.59
C ILE A 459 9.79 31.28 26.05
N LEU A 460 9.59 31.41 24.74
CA LEU A 460 8.95 32.59 24.17
C LEU A 460 7.44 32.32 24.07
N LYS A 461 6.72 32.86 25.06
CA LYS A 461 5.28 33.12 24.98
C LYS A 461 5.07 34.26 23.98
N ILE A 462 4.43 33.98 22.85
CA ILE A 462 3.91 35.04 21.97
C ILE A 462 2.45 35.29 22.35
N SER A 463 2.24 36.51 22.82
CA SER A 463 0.97 37.14 23.15
C SER A 463 0.02 37.20 21.94
N SER A 464 -1.23 36.83 22.21
CA SER A 464 -2.41 37.01 21.37
C SER A 464 -2.65 38.50 21.03
N GLY A 465 -2.59 38.82 19.73
CA GLY A 465 -3.04 40.08 19.16
C GLY A 465 -4.40 39.91 18.48
N VAL A 466 -5.34 40.76 18.87
CA VAL A 466 -6.70 40.89 18.35
C VAL A 466 -6.67 41.46 16.93
N PHE A 467 -7.33 40.78 15.99
CA PHE A 467 -7.95 41.43 14.82
C PHE A 467 -9.34 40.82 14.61
N GLY A 468 -10.35 41.63 14.89
CA GLY A 468 -11.72 41.37 14.50
C GLY A 468 -12.01 41.93 13.11
N GLY A 469 -13.00 41.32 12.44
CA GLY A 469 -13.93 42.04 11.58
C GLY A 469 -13.83 41.79 10.08
N SER A 470 -14.93 41.23 9.54
CA SER A 470 -15.42 41.30 8.16
C SER A 470 -14.79 40.30 7.17
N GLY A 471 -15.51 39.53 6.36
CA GLY A 471 -16.93 39.47 6.04
C GLY A 471 -17.14 38.31 5.05
N ALA A 472 -18.33 37.73 5.08
CA ALA A 472 -18.71 36.51 4.39
C ALA A 472 -18.77 36.66 2.86
N VAL A 473 -17.82 36.10 2.10
CA VAL A 473 -18.00 35.61 0.72
C VAL A 473 -16.93 34.55 0.46
N GLY A 474 -17.27 33.26 0.33
CA GLY A 474 -16.21 32.29 0.02
C GLY A 474 -16.48 30.79 0.04
N LEU A 475 -17.73 30.31 0.02
CA LEU A 475 -17.98 28.86 0.00
C LEU A 475 -18.67 28.33 -1.28
N ALA A 476 -19.03 29.19 -2.23
CA ALA A 476 -19.55 28.76 -3.53
C ALA A 476 -18.47 28.69 -4.66
N GLY A 477 -17.34 29.38 -4.52
CA GLY A 477 -16.31 29.46 -5.58
C GLY A 477 -15.37 28.27 -5.68
N TYR A 478 -15.17 27.50 -4.61
CA TYR A 478 -14.17 26.42 -4.58
C TYR A 478 -14.66 25.13 -5.28
N HIS A 479 -15.97 24.95 -5.46
CA HIS A 479 -16.52 23.74 -6.07
C HIS A 479 -16.60 23.82 -7.61
N LEU A 480 -16.59 25.02 -8.19
CA LEU A 480 -16.60 25.21 -9.65
C LEU A 480 -15.19 25.17 -10.28
N TYR A 481 -14.15 25.50 -9.50
CA TYR A 481 -12.76 25.52 -9.99
C TYR A 481 -12.14 24.13 -10.23
N LYS A 482 -12.73 23.05 -9.68
CA LYS A 482 -12.21 21.68 -9.87
C LYS A 482 -12.79 20.92 -11.07
N HIS A 483 -13.79 21.45 -11.76
CA HIS A 483 -14.51 20.70 -12.80
C HIS A 483 -14.37 21.22 -14.24
N THR A 484 -13.58 22.26 -14.50
CA THR A 484 -13.29 22.71 -15.87
C THR A 484 -11.79 22.64 -16.16
N ARG A 485 -11.35 21.50 -16.71
CA ARG A 485 -10.05 21.37 -17.38
C ARG A 485 -10.31 21.12 -18.86
N ASP A 486 -10.24 22.18 -19.65
CA ASP A 486 -10.11 22.10 -21.10
C ASP A 486 -8.75 22.73 -21.46
N PRO A 487 -7.76 21.97 -22.00
CA PRO A 487 -6.39 22.44 -22.16
C PRO A 487 -6.07 22.87 -23.61
N TRP A 488 -6.95 23.63 -24.25
CA TRP A 488 -6.64 24.30 -25.52
C TRP A 488 -6.90 25.80 -25.42
N VAL A 489 -6.03 26.58 -26.08
CA VAL A 489 -5.96 28.04 -26.15
C VAL A 489 -5.17 28.69 -25.01
N ARG A 490 -3.89 28.99 -25.29
CA ARG A 490 -3.34 30.36 -25.28
C ARG A 490 -1.91 30.36 -25.86
N GLN A 491 -1.84 30.47 -27.18
CA GLN A 491 -0.96 31.44 -27.83
C GLN A 491 -1.79 32.71 -27.99
N ILE A 492 -1.35 33.82 -27.39
CA ILE A 492 -0.87 35.09 -27.98
C ILE A 492 -0.19 35.81 -26.82
#